data_AF-A0A8S1WIL5-F1
#
_entry.id   AF-A0A8S1WIL5-F1
#
_cell.length_a   1.000
_cell.length_b   1.000
_cell.length_c   1.000
_cell.angle_alpha   90.00
_cell.angle_beta   90.00
_cell.angle_gamma   90.00
#
_symmetry.space_group_name_H-M   'P 1'
#
loop_
_entity.id
_entity.type
_entity.pdbx_description
1 polymer ?
#
loop_
_entity_poly.entity_id
_entity_poly.type
_entity_poly.pdbx_seq_one_letter_code
_entity_poly.pdbx_strand_id
1 'polypeptide(L)'
;MLNLQYVTEEVYTFENEEEIIKALSLDQFQPNKLDPLKKSISYKINHNKCIRLRDLLFWIESDFVRIHLGQLLYLILSILEKVQYIENKGIQHNYLDLNRIWMKLSETSQYPSLIYQFLDYSIHFTGYNCSIKDQNLYQQQASIKIKEIIKIIIDKCFIRIQLKKNNNQEIRNQIYQQILQPIIDLCNSNQSINIIIEYIKQKLNDYNYQYNQKNKIIQSLNIDDNDNDYIGSKRYKLIQNVNNDIKQIIQFGQQYGIIIIEYLLNYSIPIIANNLKSYSLINYQKKALKQQNIQNERYKELTKMIEQHIQDVVKYNLDEYSNYYKFDINEQEIKQLEQEIINSILQSPQVKYFYNTYWFQQNEQNCYIFAAITKISKKEIDDKLETLLFYLHVELIDQLM
;
A
#
# COMPACT_ATOMS: atom_id res chain seq x y z
N MET A 1 10.27 9.89 -19.37
CA MET A 1 9.49 9.80 -18.13
C MET A 1 8.49 8.67 -18.24
N LEU A 2 8.32 7.84 -17.21
CA LEU A 2 7.26 6.83 -17.19
C LEU A 2 5.88 7.47 -17.04
N ASN A 3 4.83 6.84 -17.59
CA ASN A 3 3.48 7.38 -17.57
C ASN A 3 2.46 6.34 -17.08
N LEU A 4 2.12 6.39 -15.79
CA LEU A 4 1.21 5.45 -15.13
C LEU A 4 -0.19 6.05 -14.95
N GLN A 5 -0.95 6.07 -16.04
CA GLN A 5 -2.26 6.74 -16.11
C GLN A 5 -3.40 5.87 -15.57
N TYR A 6 -3.46 5.71 -14.25
CA TYR A 6 -4.62 5.11 -13.58
C TYR A 6 -4.83 5.70 -12.19
N VAL A 7 -6.05 5.46 -11.67
CA VAL A 7 -6.47 5.92 -10.35
C VAL A 7 -6.91 4.72 -9.54
N THR A 8 -6.56 4.71 -8.25
CA THR A 8 -7.00 3.69 -7.30
C THR A 8 -7.84 4.30 -6.21
N GLU A 9 -8.76 3.51 -5.68
CA GLU A 9 -9.40 3.81 -4.41
C GLU A 9 -8.78 2.90 -3.35
N GLU A 10 -8.14 3.50 -2.35
CA GLU A 10 -7.60 2.81 -1.19
C GLU A 10 -8.52 3.06 0.00
N VAL A 11 -9.10 2.01 0.55
CA VAL A 11 -9.97 2.10 1.74
C VAL A 11 -9.19 1.66 2.96
N TYR A 12 -9.26 2.39 4.06
CA TYR A 12 -8.71 1.99 5.36
C TYR A 12 -9.79 2.12 6.43
N THR A 13 -9.72 1.28 7.46
CA THR A 13 -10.55 1.48 8.66
C THR A 13 -9.78 2.25 9.72
N PHE A 14 -10.53 2.75 10.69
CA PHE A 14 -9.99 3.36 11.90
C PHE A 14 -10.84 3.00 13.11
N GLU A 15 -10.30 3.21 14.29
CA GLU A 15 -11.02 3.01 15.56
C GLU A 15 -11.31 4.32 16.27
N ASN A 16 -10.38 5.28 16.16
CA ASN A 16 -10.45 6.60 16.77
C ASN A 16 -10.59 7.69 15.68
N GLU A 17 -11.75 8.33 15.62
CA GLU A 17 -12.04 9.37 14.63
C GLU A 17 -11.24 10.66 14.86
N GLU A 18 -11.09 11.08 16.12
CA GLU A 18 -10.37 12.31 16.47
C GLU A 18 -8.90 12.25 16.06
N GLU A 19 -8.26 11.09 16.28
CA GLU A 19 -6.87 10.86 15.89
C GLU A 19 -6.71 10.93 14.37
N ILE A 20 -7.66 10.35 13.61
CA ILE A 20 -7.66 10.42 12.15
C ILE A 20 -7.88 11.84 11.66
N ILE A 21 -8.88 12.57 12.17
CA ILE A 21 -9.12 13.97 11.77
C ILE A 21 -7.88 14.82 12.02
N LYS A 22 -7.23 14.64 13.18
CA LYS A 22 -5.97 15.31 13.51
C LYS A 22 -4.87 14.94 12.51
N ALA A 23 -4.72 13.67 12.15
CA ALA A 23 -3.73 13.22 11.16
C ALA A 23 -3.96 13.82 9.78
N LEU A 24 -5.21 13.85 9.32
CA LEU A 24 -5.58 14.42 8.02
C LEU A 24 -5.38 15.93 7.96
N SER A 25 -5.53 16.64 9.08
CA SER A 25 -5.27 18.08 9.15
C SER A 25 -3.79 18.44 8.89
N LEU A 26 -2.89 17.50 9.18
CA LEU A 26 -1.44 17.66 9.03
C LEU A 26 -0.90 17.04 7.74
N ASP A 27 -1.69 16.24 7.05
CA ASP A 27 -1.30 15.53 5.85
C ASP A 27 -1.96 16.15 4.61
N GLN A 28 -1.18 16.64 3.65
CA GLN A 28 -1.70 17.17 2.39
C GLN A 28 -2.17 16.06 1.42
N PHE A 29 -2.21 14.81 1.90
CA PHE A 29 -2.78 13.65 1.22
C PHE A 29 -4.27 13.53 1.52
N GLN A 30 -5.03 14.53 1.04
CA GLN A 30 -6.45 14.68 1.38
C GLN A 30 -7.25 13.43 0.99
N PRO A 31 -8.11 12.91 1.89
CA PRO A 31 -8.96 11.78 1.60
C PRO A 31 -10.10 12.21 0.67
N ASN A 32 -10.64 11.26 -0.06
CA ASN A 32 -11.83 11.47 -0.87
C ASN A 32 -13.11 11.39 -0.02
N LYS A 33 -13.16 10.46 0.95
CA LYS A 33 -14.30 10.28 1.84
C LYS A 33 -13.85 9.85 3.23
N LEU A 34 -14.40 10.49 4.26
CA LEU A 34 -14.40 9.99 5.63
C LEU A 34 -15.82 9.54 5.97
N ASP A 35 -15.98 8.30 6.43
CA ASP A 35 -17.26 7.70 6.80
C ASP A 35 -17.21 7.28 8.28
N PRO A 36 -17.62 8.16 9.21
CA PRO A 36 -17.61 7.88 10.65
C PRO A 36 -18.48 6.68 11.03
N LEU A 37 -19.64 6.52 10.37
CA LEU A 37 -20.58 5.43 10.64
C LEU A 37 -19.96 4.07 10.34
N LYS A 38 -19.27 3.97 9.19
CA LYS A 38 -18.55 2.74 8.79
C LYS A 38 -17.13 2.67 9.34
N LYS A 39 -16.70 3.67 10.13
CA LYS A 39 -15.34 3.84 10.63
C LYS A 39 -14.27 3.63 9.56
N SER A 40 -14.46 4.30 8.42
CA SER A 40 -13.61 4.12 7.25
C SER A 40 -13.24 5.42 6.55
N ILE A 41 -12.10 5.38 5.89
CA ILE A 41 -11.57 6.48 5.10
C ILE A 41 -11.14 5.94 3.74
N SER A 42 -11.52 6.63 2.67
CA SER A 42 -11.09 6.28 1.32
C SER A 42 -10.26 7.39 0.66
N TYR A 43 -9.21 6.97 -0.04
CA TYR A 43 -8.30 7.84 -0.77
C TYR A 43 -8.39 7.53 -2.25
N LYS A 44 -8.60 8.55 -3.07
CA LYS A 44 -8.55 8.43 -4.53
C LYS A 44 -7.15 8.83 -5.00
N ILE A 45 -6.31 7.85 -5.31
CA ILE A 45 -4.88 8.06 -5.58
C ILE A 45 -4.62 8.07 -7.08
N ASN A 46 -4.03 9.15 -7.57
CA ASN A 46 -3.60 9.28 -8.96
C ASN A 46 -2.15 8.81 -9.14
N HIS A 47 -1.97 7.66 -9.77
CA HIS A 47 -0.64 7.03 -9.95
C HIS A 47 0.26 7.74 -10.97
N ASN A 48 -0.24 8.76 -11.67
CA ASN A 48 0.62 9.66 -12.44
C ASN A 48 1.49 10.56 -11.57
N LYS A 49 1.05 10.82 -10.33
CA LYS A 49 1.71 11.73 -9.40
C LYS A 49 2.07 11.06 -8.08
N CYS A 50 1.56 9.86 -7.84
CA CYS A 50 1.78 9.14 -6.59
C CYS A 50 2.42 7.80 -6.90
N ILE A 51 3.28 7.35 -5.99
CA ILE A 51 3.85 6.01 -6.01
C ILE A 51 3.95 5.50 -4.58
N ARG A 52 3.43 4.29 -4.38
CA ARG A 52 3.53 3.59 -3.09
C ARG A 52 4.98 3.17 -2.88
N LEU A 53 5.50 3.29 -1.66
CA LEU A 53 6.90 2.96 -1.38
C LEU A 53 7.23 1.52 -1.78
N ARG A 54 6.37 0.55 -1.43
CA ARG A 54 6.51 -0.85 -1.88
C ARG A 54 6.77 -0.98 -3.38
N ASP A 55 5.96 -0.30 -4.20
CA ASP A 55 6.02 -0.44 -5.65
C ASP A 55 7.30 0.22 -6.21
N LEU A 56 7.71 1.36 -5.63
CA LEU A 56 9.01 1.98 -5.94
C LEU A 56 10.18 1.03 -5.66
N LEU A 57 10.22 0.42 -4.47
CA LEU A 57 11.28 -0.51 -4.10
C LEU A 57 11.33 -1.71 -5.06
N PHE A 58 10.16 -2.26 -5.40
CA PHE A 58 10.07 -3.36 -6.36
C PHE A 58 10.59 -2.98 -7.75
N TRP A 59 10.31 -1.76 -8.23
CA TRP A 59 10.81 -1.31 -9.54
C TRP A 59 12.31 -1.03 -9.54
N ILE A 60 12.87 -0.54 -8.44
CA ILE A 60 14.32 -0.38 -8.30
C ILE A 60 14.99 -1.75 -8.24
N GLU A 61 14.47 -2.66 -7.41
CA GLU A 61 14.96 -4.04 -7.24
C GLU A 61 14.98 -4.82 -8.55
N SER A 62 13.98 -4.56 -9.42
CA SER A 62 13.88 -5.13 -10.76
C SER A 62 14.83 -4.50 -11.79
N ASP A 63 15.63 -3.51 -11.40
CA ASP A 63 16.46 -2.67 -12.31
C ASP A 63 15.63 -1.97 -13.41
N PHE A 64 14.35 -1.75 -13.13
CA PHE A 64 13.44 -1.05 -14.02
C PHE A 64 13.56 0.46 -13.82
N VAL A 65 13.49 0.92 -12.57
CA VAL A 65 13.71 2.33 -12.20
C VAL A 65 15.15 2.52 -11.73
N ARG A 66 15.77 3.62 -12.16
CA ARG A 66 17.11 4.01 -11.71
C ARG A 66 17.05 5.15 -10.72
N ILE A 67 17.80 5.01 -9.63
CA ILE A 67 18.02 6.05 -8.62
C ILE A 67 19.50 6.14 -8.25
N HIS A 68 19.94 7.36 -7.95
CA HIS A 68 21.25 7.63 -7.37
C HIS A 68 21.26 7.28 -5.88
N LEU A 69 22.44 7.06 -5.29
CA LEU A 69 22.57 6.87 -3.84
C LEU A 69 22.10 8.11 -3.09
N GLY A 70 22.37 9.30 -3.61
CA GLY A 70 21.82 10.54 -3.06
C GLY A 70 20.30 10.52 -2.96
N GLN A 71 19.61 10.00 -3.98
CA GLN A 71 18.14 9.87 -3.97
C GLN A 71 17.65 8.83 -2.96
N LEU A 72 18.36 7.70 -2.82
CA LEU A 72 18.03 6.69 -1.81
C LEU A 72 18.13 7.28 -0.40
N LEU A 73 19.22 7.98 -0.09
CA LEU A 73 19.42 8.63 1.19
C LEU A 73 18.41 9.75 1.44
N TYR A 74 18.10 10.54 0.42
CA TYR A 74 17.09 11.57 0.51
C TYR A 74 15.69 10.99 0.77
N LEU A 75 15.33 9.86 0.14
CA LEU A 75 14.09 9.14 0.42
C LEU A 75 14.00 8.69 1.87
N ILE A 76 15.05 8.03 2.37
CA ILE A 76 15.14 7.59 3.77
C ILE A 76 14.98 8.80 4.71
N LEU A 77 15.72 9.88 4.44
CA LEU A 77 15.65 11.12 5.21
C LEU A 77 14.23 11.70 5.24
N SER A 78 13.58 11.80 4.08
CA SER A 78 12.25 12.40 3.94
C SER A 78 11.18 11.61 4.70
N ILE A 79 11.30 10.27 4.73
CA ILE A 79 10.38 9.43 5.50
C ILE A 79 10.65 9.59 7.00
N LEU A 80 11.92 9.59 7.44
CA LEU A 80 12.29 9.82 8.84
C LEU A 80 11.79 11.18 9.35
N GLU A 81 11.98 12.24 8.58
CA GLU A 81 11.52 13.58 8.93
C GLU A 81 9.99 13.65 8.99
N LYS A 82 9.27 12.93 8.11
CA LYS A 82 7.81 12.80 8.21
C LYS A 82 7.39 12.09 9.50
N VAL A 83 8.06 11.01 9.89
CA VAL A 83 7.79 10.32 11.17
C VAL A 83 8.02 11.26 12.35
N GLN A 84 9.17 11.93 12.39
CA GLN A 84 9.50 12.91 13.42
C GLN A 84 8.44 14.02 13.50
N TYR A 85 8.01 14.54 12.35
CA TYR A 85 7.00 15.59 12.26
C TYR A 85 5.66 15.17 12.87
N ILE A 86 5.14 13.98 12.53
CA ILE A 86 3.85 13.52 13.06
C ILE A 86 3.93 13.21 14.57
N GLU A 87 5.04 12.64 15.04
CA GLU A 87 5.23 12.34 16.47
C GLU A 87 5.35 13.61 17.31
N ASN A 88 6.07 14.63 16.82
CA ASN A 88 6.15 15.95 17.45
C ASN A 88 4.80 16.66 17.54
N LYS A 89 3.83 16.27 16.70
CA LYS A 89 2.45 16.77 16.74
C LYS A 89 1.52 15.89 17.58
N GLY A 90 2.05 14.87 18.25
CA GLY A 90 1.31 13.94 19.07
C GLY A 90 0.35 13.09 18.25
N ILE A 91 0.79 12.62 17.09
CA ILE A 91 0.08 11.66 16.25
C ILE A 91 0.90 10.38 16.20
N GLN A 92 0.23 9.24 16.42
CA GLN A 92 0.87 7.94 16.32
C GLN A 92 0.44 7.25 15.04
N HIS A 93 1.40 6.68 14.30
CA HIS A 93 1.11 5.79 13.19
C HIS A 93 1.42 4.35 13.60
N ASN A 94 0.42 3.68 14.15
CA ASN A 94 0.55 2.39 14.85
C ASN A 94 0.78 1.18 13.94
N TYR A 95 0.49 1.35 12.66
CA TYR A 95 0.52 0.27 11.67
C TYR A 95 1.40 0.64 10.47
N LEU A 96 2.48 1.41 10.65
CA LEU A 96 3.28 1.89 9.51
C LEU A 96 3.94 0.71 8.78
N ASP A 97 3.71 0.60 7.47
CA ASP A 97 4.34 -0.39 6.59
C ASP A 97 4.66 0.21 5.21
N LEU A 98 5.33 -0.55 4.35
CA LEU A 98 5.69 -0.11 2.99
C LEU A 98 4.49 0.24 2.09
N ASN A 99 3.29 -0.19 2.45
CA ASN A 99 2.08 0.00 1.65
C ASN A 99 1.34 1.27 2.03
N ARG A 100 1.58 1.72 3.26
CA ARG A 100 0.98 2.89 3.86
C ARG A 100 1.82 4.16 3.65
N ILE A 101 3.04 4.03 3.10
CA ILE A 101 3.91 5.15 2.74
C ILE A 101 3.79 5.47 1.26
N TRP A 102 3.49 6.73 0.96
CA TRP A 102 3.31 7.24 -0.39
C TRP A 102 4.26 8.39 -0.67
N MET A 103 4.87 8.36 -1.85
CA MET A 103 5.60 9.48 -2.42
C MET A 103 4.68 10.20 -3.41
N LYS A 104 4.34 11.46 -3.11
CA LYS A 104 3.57 12.34 -3.99
C LYS A 104 4.51 13.32 -4.66
N LEU A 105 4.66 13.17 -5.96
CA LEU A 105 5.47 14.02 -6.82
C LEU A 105 4.82 15.41 -6.95
N SER A 106 5.65 16.46 -6.97
CA SER A 106 5.21 17.81 -7.26
C SER A 106 4.75 17.94 -8.72
N GLU A 107 3.97 19.00 -9.02
CA GLU A 107 3.45 19.27 -10.37
C GLU A 107 4.54 19.31 -11.45
N THR A 108 5.74 19.79 -11.08
CA THR A 108 6.88 19.98 -11.97
C THR A 108 7.86 18.82 -11.95
N SER A 109 7.70 17.87 -11.02
CA SER A 109 8.59 16.72 -10.90
C SER A 109 8.39 15.72 -12.02
N GLN A 110 9.48 15.10 -12.44
CA GLN A 110 9.44 13.93 -13.29
C GLN A 110 9.03 12.69 -12.48
N TYR A 111 8.39 11.73 -13.15
CA TYR A 111 8.13 10.41 -12.59
C TYR A 111 9.41 9.56 -12.64
N PRO A 112 9.69 8.72 -11.62
CA PRO A 112 10.80 7.76 -11.65
C PRO A 112 10.83 6.96 -12.96
N SER A 113 12.01 6.67 -13.50
CA SER A 113 12.12 6.18 -14.87
C SER A 113 13.32 5.24 -15.07
N LEU A 114 13.43 4.71 -16.30
CA LEU A 114 14.55 3.86 -16.76
C LEU A 114 15.93 4.53 -16.68
N ILE A 115 15.93 5.87 -16.54
CA ILE A 115 17.10 6.72 -16.40
C ILE A 115 16.93 7.55 -15.13
N TYR A 116 18.03 8.11 -14.65
CA TYR A 116 17.99 9.05 -13.53
C TYR A 116 17.10 10.25 -13.87
N GLN A 117 16.27 10.65 -12.92
CA GLN A 117 15.37 11.80 -13.02
C GLN A 117 15.54 12.60 -11.73
N PHE A 118 15.40 13.92 -11.79
CA PHE A 118 15.28 14.71 -10.57
C PHE A 118 13.86 14.53 -10.00
N LEU A 119 13.74 14.19 -8.72
CA LEU A 119 12.47 13.83 -8.10
C LEU A 119 12.12 14.85 -7.01
N ASP A 120 11.16 15.73 -7.27
CA ASP A 120 10.62 16.63 -6.25
C ASP A 120 9.30 16.06 -5.70
N TYR A 121 9.25 15.81 -4.40
CA TYR A 121 8.15 15.07 -3.78
C TYR A 121 7.99 15.34 -2.28
N SER A 122 6.81 14.97 -1.78
CA SER A 122 6.49 14.89 -0.35
C SER A 122 6.11 13.46 0.05
N ILE A 123 6.39 13.11 1.31
CA ILE A 123 6.02 11.82 1.91
C ILE A 123 4.70 11.95 2.66
N HIS A 124 3.81 11.01 2.40
CA HIS A 124 2.48 10.94 2.98
C HIS A 124 2.22 9.55 3.56
N PHE A 125 1.46 9.50 4.65
CA PHE A 125 1.06 8.23 5.26
C PHE A 125 -0.45 8.02 5.16
N THR A 126 -0.86 6.76 5.16
CA THR A 126 -2.26 6.32 5.10
C THR A 126 -2.50 5.20 6.10
N GLY A 127 -3.73 5.03 6.57
CA GLY A 127 -4.05 3.92 7.48
C GLY A 127 -3.41 4.01 8.88
N TYR A 128 -3.30 5.23 9.43
CA TYR A 128 -2.73 5.53 10.76
C TYR A 128 -3.25 4.60 11.88
N ASN A 129 -4.56 4.29 11.89
CA ASN A 129 -5.23 3.43 12.86
C ASN A 129 -5.87 2.17 12.24
N CYS A 130 -5.36 1.69 11.10
CA CYS A 130 -5.96 0.54 10.39
C CYS A 130 -5.38 -0.80 10.88
N SER A 131 -6.10 -1.49 11.76
CA SER A 131 -5.68 -2.74 12.41
C SER A 131 -5.90 -4.03 11.60
N ILE A 132 -6.66 -3.97 10.49
CA ILE A 132 -7.20 -5.16 9.79
C ILE A 132 -6.14 -6.19 9.38
N LYS A 133 -4.94 -5.74 9.03
CA LYS A 133 -3.88 -6.63 8.49
C LYS A 133 -3.10 -7.38 9.58
N ASP A 134 -3.12 -6.89 10.81
CA ASP A 134 -1.96 -7.04 11.70
C ASP A 134 -2.33 -7.58 13.10
N GLN A 135 -3.24 -8.56 13.23
CA GLN A 135 -3.55 -9.16 14.57
C GLN A 135 -2.34 -9.81 15.25
N ASN A 136 -1.31 -10.21 14.47
CA ASN A 136 -0.08 -10.83 14.97
C ASN A 136 1.11 -9.86 15.10
N LEU A 137 0.93 -8.58 14.76
CA LEU A 137 1.92 -7.55 15.06
C LEU A 137 1.35 -6.64 16.14
N TYR A 138 1.97 -6.67 17.32
CA TYR A 138 1.70 -5.69 18.36
C TYR A 138 1.74 -4.29 17.76
N GLN A 139 0.75 -3.46 18.11
CA GLN A 139 0.76 -2.02 17.86
C GLN A 139 2.15 -1.48 18.19
N GLN A 140 2.83 -0.94 17.18
CA GLN A 140 4.19 -0.42 17.33
C GLN A 140 4.25 1.01 16.86
N GLN A 141 4.96 1.83 17.62
CA GLN A 141 5.17 3.22 17.27
C GLN A 141 5.90 3.36 15.94
N ALA A 142 5.56 4.42 15.20
CA ALA A 142 6.10 4.71 13.89
C ALA A 142 7.64 4.80 13.91
N SER A 143 8.22 5.42 14.94
CA SER A 143 9.67 5.51 15.17
C SER A 143 10.39 4.17 15.34
N ILE A 144 9.68 3.12 15.74
CA ILE A 144 10.22 1.75 15.80
C ILE A 144 10.09 1.10 14.42
N LYS A 145 8.88 1.11 13.84
CA LYS A 145 8.60 0.50 12.53
C LYS A 145 9.43 1.10 11.39
N ILE A 146 9.72 2.40 11.45
CA ILE A 146 10.48 3.06 10.41
C ILE A 146 11.91 2.52 10.32
N LYS A 147 12.52 2.08 11.42
CA LYS A 147 13.86 1.49 11.43
C LYS A 147 13.88 0.16 10.66
N GLU A 148 12.83 -0.64 10.76
CA GLU A 148 12.68 -1.88 9.96
C GLU A 148 12.53 -1.54 8.47
N ILE A 149 11.68 -0.56 8.15
CA ILE A 149 11.44 -0.09 6.78
C ILE A 149 12.73 0.43 6.13
N ILE A 150 13.55 1.19 6.85
CA ILE A 150 14.82 1.72 6.33
C ILE A 150 15.78 0.60 5.94
N LYS A 151 15.90 -0.43 6.78
CA LYS A 151 16.72 -1.61 6.45
C LYS A 151 16.23 -2.26 5.15
N ILE A 152 14.91 -2.44 5.01
CA ILE A 152 14.32 -3.00 3.78
C ILE A 152 14.62 -2.13 2.55
N ILE A 153 14.53 -0.79 2.68
CA ILE A 153 14.86 0.14 1.60
C ILE A 153 16.32 -0.04 1.17
N ILE A 154 17.26 -0.07 2.12
CA ILE A 154 18.69 -0.22 1.84
C ILE A 154 18.96 -1.57 1.16
N ASP A 155 18.45 -2.67 1.71
CA ASP A 155 18.71 -4.03 1.24
C ASP A 155 18.18 -4.25 -0.19
N LYS A 156 16.96 -3.78 -0.49
CA LYS A 156 16.34 -3.94 -1.81
C LYS A 156 16.94 -3.03 -2.88
N CYS A 157 17.32 -1.81 -2.51
CA CYS A 157 17.69 -0.81 -3.50
C CYS A 157 19.19 -0.71 -3.73
N PHE A 158 20.02 -0.78 -2.68
CA PHE A 158 21.43 -0.41 -2.81
C PHE A 158 22.11 -1.21 -3.91
N ILE A 159 21.92 -2.54 -3.93
CA ILE A 159 22.57 -3.46 -4.88
C ILE A 159 22.35 -3.07 -6.36
N ARG A 160 21.29 -2.32 -6.67
CA ARG A 160 20.95 -1.85 -8.01
C ARG A 160 21.49 -0.46 -8.36
N ILE A 161 22.04 0.27 -7.40
CA ILE A 161 22.64 1.59 -7.61
C ILE A 161 24.02 1.45 -8.27
N GLN A 162 24.21 2.21 -9.36
CA GLN A 162 25.48 2.31 -10.09
C GLN A 162 26.35 3.42 -9.50
N LEU A 163 27.67 3.19 -9.45
CA LEU A 163 28.67 4.07 -8.83
C LEU A 163 29.78 4.38 -9.85
N LYS A 164 30.45 5.55 -9.78
CA LYS A 164 31.43 6.06 -10.79
C LYS A 164 32.61 5.16 -11.14
N LYS A 165 32.80 4.03 -10.46
CA LYS A 165 33.86 3.05 -10.70
C LYS A 165 33.23 1.67 -10.89
N ASN A 166 32.48 1.53 -11.98
CA ASN A 166 31.80 0.31 -12.40
C ASN A 166 32.79 -0.89 -12.32
N ASN A 167 32.45 -1.87 -11.46
CA ASN A 167 33.04 -3.21 -11.28
C ASN A 167 34.00 -3.49 -10.11
N ASN A 168 34.42 -2.54 -9.26
CA ASN A 168 35.18 -2.93 -8.06
C ASN A 168 34.23 -3.23 -6.88
N GLN A 169 33.96 -4.51 -6.64
CA GLN A 169 33.20 -4.99 -5.49
C GLN A 169 33.75 -4.40 -4.17
N GLU A 170 35.06 -4.15 -4.09
CA GLU A 170 35.68 -3.51 -2.93
C GLU A 170 35.16 -2.09 -2.68
N ILE A 171 35.01 -1.27 -3.72
CA ILE A 171 34.51 0.11 -3.59
C ILE A 171 33.05 0.10 -3.14
N ARG A 172 32.27 -0.84 -3.68
CA ARG A 172 30.88 -1.04 -3.27
C ARG A 172 30.79 -1.44 -1.79
N ASN A 173 31.62 -2.39 -1.37
CA ASN A 173 31.72 -2.82 0.02
C ASN A 173 32.16 -1.67 0.93
N GLN A 174 33.13 -0.87 0.51
CA GLN A 174 33.58 0.32 1.23
C GLN A 174 32.46 1.34 1.41
N ILE A 175 31.73 1.68 0.34
CA ILE A 175 30.59 2.61 0.41
C ILE A 175 29.49 2.05 1.31
N TYR A 176 29.20 0.76 1.21
CA TYR A 176 28.25 0.11 2.11
C TYR A 176 28.70 0.24 3.57
N GLN A 177 29.94 -0.12 3.89
CA GLN A 177 30.49 -0.04 5.24
C GLN A 177 30.60 1.40 5.78
N GLN A 178 30.89 2.38 4.93
CA GLN A 178 31.10 3.77 5.33
C GLN A 178 29.80 4.57 5.45
N ILE A 179 28.78 4.24 4.66
CA ILE A 179 27.54 5.03 4.58
C ILE A 179 26.34 4.24 5.09
N LEU A 180 26.11 3.04 4.57
CA LEU A 180 24.86 2.31 4.77
C LEU A 180 24.86 1.44 6.04
N GLN A 181 25.96 0.75 6.32
CA GLN A 181 26.12 -0.07 7.52
C GLN A 181 25.90 0.76 8.79
N PRO A 182 26.46 1.97 8.96
CA PRO A 182 26.20 2.78 10.15
C PRO A 182 24.73 3.20 10.29
N ILE A 183 24.01 3.43 9.17
CA ILE A 183 22.56 3.69 9.22
C ILE A 183 21.81 2.46 9.72
N ILE A 184 22.17 1.26 9.23
CA ILE A 184 21.61 -0.01 9.67
C ILE A 184 21.90 -0.25 11.16
N ASP A 185 23.13 0.02 11.61
CA ASP A 185 23.54 -0.16 13.00
C ASP A 185 22.76 0.78 13.93
N LEU A 186 22.58 2.05 13.54
CA LEU A 186 21.71 2.98 14.25
C LEU A 186 20.25 2.50 14.28
N CYS A 187 19.74 1.91 13.18
CA CYS A 187 18.40 1.32 13.13
C CYS A 187 18.25 0.07 14.02
N ASN A 188 19.33 -0.68 14.26
CA ASN A 188 19.33 -1.83 15.17
C ASN A 188 19.52 -1.43 16.64
N SER A 189 19.87 -0.18 16.90
CA SER A 189 20.08 0.36 18.24
C SER A 189 18.82 1.01 18.82
N ASN A 190 18.84 1.24 20.13
CA ASN A 190 17.81 2.01 20.86
C ASN A 190 17.94 3.54 20.65
N GLN A 191 18.83 4.00 19.76
CA GLN A 191 19.01 5.42 19.48
C GLN A 191 17.75 6.05 18.85
N SER A 192 17.57 7.35 19.06
CA SER A 192 16.43 8.09 18.50
C SER A 192 16.56 8.24 16.98
N ILE A 193 15.42 8.39 16.29
CA ILE A 193 15.40 8.66 14.84
C ILE A 193 16.14 9.95 14.47
N ASN A 194 16.26 10.91 15.40
CA ASN A 194 16.98 12.17 15.19
C ASN A 194 18.47 11.93 14.90
N ILE A 195 19.08 10.96 15.58
CA ILE A 195 20.51 10.64 15.36
C ILE A 195 20.71 10.06 13.96
N ILE A 196 19.76 9.26 13.47
CA ILE A 196 19.79 8.74 12.10
C ILE A 196 19.63 9.88 11.09
N ILE A 197 18.69 10.80 11.33
CA ILE A 197 18.47 12.00 10.49
C ILE A 197 19.76 12.82 10.38
N GLU A 198 20.38 13.17 11.50
CA GLU A 198 21.61 13.97 11.51
C GLU A 198 22.77 13.26 10.80
N TYR A 199 22.92 11.95 11.00
CA TYR A 199 23.93 11.16 10.30
C TYR A 199 23.74 11.21 8.78
N ILE A 200 22.50 11.02 8.30
CA ILE A 200 22.20 11.06 6.86
C ILE A 200 22.44 12.46 6.29
N LYS A 201 22.00 13.52 6.99
CA LYS A 201 22.27 14.91 6.59
C LYS A 201 23.77 15.18 6.46
N GLN A 202 24.56 14.72 7.43
CA GLN A 202 26.01 14.81 7.37
C GLN A 202 26.58 14.11 6.13
N LYS A 203 26.14 12.87 5.83
CA LYS A 203 26.62 12.15 4.64
C LYS A 203 26.20 12.78 3.32
N LEU A 204 24.98 13.30 3.23
CA LEU A 204 24.56 14.06 2.05
C LEU A 204 25.45 15.29 1.83
N ASN A 205 25.88 15.95 2.90
CA ASN A 205 26.80 17.10 2.84
C ASN A 205 28.24 16.68 2.49
N ASP A 206 28.78 15.65 3.14
CA ASP A 206 30.16 15.16 2.95
C ASP A 206 30.45 14.78 1.49
N TYR A 207 29.44 14.23 0.79
CA TYR A 207 29.57 13.75 -0.58
C TYR A 207 28.91 14.66 -1.64
N ASN A 208 28.45 15.85 -1.26
CA ASN A 208 27.79 16.78 -2.18
C ASN A 208 28.76 17.30 -3.26
N TYR A 209 28.38 17.14 -4.54
CA TYR A 209 29.17 17.61 -5.68
C TYR A 209 28.97 19.10 -6.00
N GLN A 210 27.96 19.79 -5.43
CA GLN A 210 27.60 21.14 -5.85
C GLN A 210 27.24 22.06 -4.68
N TYR A 211 28.23 22.86 -4.25
CA TYR A 211 28.04 24.00 -3.33
C TYR A 211 27.37 25.23 -4.00
N ASN A 212 27.11 25.18 -5.32
CA ASN A 212 26.82 26.38 -6.13
C ASN A 212 25.47 26.41 -6.89
N GLN A 213 24.51 25.51 -6.62
CA GLN A 213 23.12 25.71 -7.08
C GLN A 213 22.21 25.91 -5.88
N LYS A 214 21.98 27.17 -5.52
CA LYS A 214 21.27 27.62 -4.30
C LYS A 214 19.89 27.00 -4.04
N ASN A 215 19.29 26.24 -4.97
CA ASN A 215 17.89 25.83 -4.91
C ASN A 215 17.59 24.37 -5.31
N LYS A 216 18.56 23.44 -5.32
CA LYS A 216 18.25 22.02 -5.62
C LYS A 216 18.68 21.10 -4.48
N ILE A 217 17.70 20.33 -3.99
CA ILE A 217 17.86 19.20 -3.09
C ILE A 217 19.01 18.31 -3.59
N ILE A 218 19.97 17.97 -2.73
CA ILE A 218 21.12 17.10 -3.07
C ILE A 218 20.59 15.69 -3.34
N GLN A 219 20.41 15.37 -4.61
CA GLN A 219 19.92 14.07 -5.09
C GLN A 219 20.98 13.28 -5.86
N SER A 220 22.21 13.79 -5.94
CA SER A 220 23.35 13.08 -6.49
C SER A 220 24.59 13.34 -5.64
N LEU A 221 25.36 12.29 -5.42
CA LEU A 221 26.61 12.31 -4.66
C LEU A 221 27.79 12.21 -5.62
N ASN A 222 28.98 12.64 -5.18
CA ASN A 222 30.18 12.52 -6.00
C ASN A 222 30.58 11.05 -6.30
N ILE A 223 29.99 10.09 -5.59
CA ILE A 223 30.20 8.65 -5.80
C ILE A 223 29.21 8.01 -6.78
N ASP A 224 28.13 8.73 -7.13
CA ASP A 224 27.10 8.25 -8.06
C ASP A 224 27.57 8.31 -9.51
N ASP A 225 27.24 7.29 -10.30
CA ASP A 225 27.60 7.24 -11.72
C ASP A 225 27.09 8.48 -12.49
N ASN A 226 27.85 8.94 -13.47
CA ASN A 226 27.46 10.09 -14.27
C ASN A 226 26.44 9.65 -15.34
N ASP A 227 25.36 10.42 -15.52
CA ASP A 227 24.21 10.14 -16.42
C ASP A 227 24.56 9.82 -17.90
N ASN A 228 25.81 9.98 -18.32
CA ASN A 228 26.28 9.85 -19.71
C ASN A 228 26.86 8.47 -20.08
N ASP A 229 26.74 7.46 -19.23
CA ASP A 229 27.21 6.12 -19.57
C ASP A 229 26.42 5.48 -20.72
N TYR A 230 27.10 4.64 -21.51
CA TYR A 230 26.55 3.92 -22.68
C TYR A 230 25.21 3.21 -22.38
N ILE A 231 25.01 2.75 -21.14
CA ILE A 231 23.77 2.11 -20.68
C ILE A 231 22.61 3.12 -20.59
N GLY A 232 22.86 4.33 -20.07
CA GLY A 232 21.87 5.41 -19.97
C GLY A 232 21.35 5.83 -21.33
N SER A 233 22.25 6.00 -22.32
CA SER A 233 21.87 6.36 -23.70
C SER A 233 21.01 5.30 -24.40
N LYS A 234 21.23 4.00 -24.13
CA LYS A 234 20.38 2.91 -24.63
C LYS A 234 19.01 2.91 -23.98
N ARG A 235 18.95 3.02 -22.65
CA ARG A 235 17.67 3.06 -21.91
C ARG A 235 16.84 4.26 -22.30
N TYR A 236 17.46 5.41 -22.53
CA TYR A 236 16.79 6.63 -22.99
C TYR A 236 15.98 6.40 -24.27
N LYS A 237 16.57 5.73 -25.27
CA LYS A 237 15.90 5.41 -26.55
C LYS A 237 14.68 4.50 -26.38
N LEU A 238 14.61 3.74 -25.29
CA LEU A 238 13.55 2.77 -25.04
C LEU A 238 12.39 3.33 -24.21
N ILE A 239 12.55 4.51 -23.60
CA ILE A 239 11.53 5.11 -22.73
C ILE A 239 10.16 5.19 -23.44
N GLN A 240 10.14 5.61 -24.71
CA GLN A 240 8.89 5.72 -25.47
C GLN A 240 8.23 4.37 -25.69
N ASN A 241 9.00 3.34 -26.03
CA ASN A 241 8.49 1.99 -26.22
C ASN A 241 7.93 1.42 -24.92
N VAL A 242 8.70 1.52 -23.83
CA VAL A 242 8.27 1.08 -22.49
C VAL A 242 6.99 1.80 -22.05
N ASN A 243 6.88 3.10 -22.32
CA ASN A 243 5.65 3.85 -22.04
C ASN A 243 4.45 3.34 -22.84
N ASN A 244 4.65 2.96 -24.10
CA ASN A 244 3.58 2.39 -24.90
C ASN A 244 3.12 1.04 -24.32
N ASP A 245 4.04 0.16 -23.92
CA ASP A 245 3.71 -1.12 -23.29
C ASP A 245 2.97 -0.91 -21.97
N ILE A 246 3.46 -0.02 -21.10
CA ILE A 246 2.79 0.33 -19.83
C ILE A 246 1.38 0.86 -20.08
N LYS A 247 1.23 1.76 -21.06
CA LYS A 247 -0.08 2.31 -21.42
C LYS A 247 -1.02 1.20 -21.88
N GLN A 248 -0.57 0.28 -22.72
CA GLN A 248 -1.39 -0.84 -23.16
C GLN A 248 -1.73 -1.80 -22.02
N ILE A 249 -0.79 -2.09 -21.12
CA ILE A 249 -1.01 -2.91 -19.92
C ILE A 249 -2.10 -2.28 -19.05
N ILE A 250 -2.02 -0.98 -18.80
CA ILE A 250 -3.02 -0.25 -18.01
C ILE A 250 -4.38 -0.26 -18.72
N GLN A 251 -4.43 0.08 -20.02
CA GLN A 251 -5.67 0.09 -20.80
C GLN A 251 -6.34 -1.28 -20.83
N PHE A 252 -5.56 -2.35 -20.96
CA PHE A 252 -6.06 -3.71 -20.91
C PHE A 252 -6.55 -4.07 -19.50
N GLY A 253 -5.76 -3.80 -18.47
CA GLY A 253 -6.13 -4.08 -17.08
C GLY A 253 -7.36 -3.31 -16.60
N GLN A 254 -7.60 -2.10 -17.11
CA GLN A 254 -8.79 -1.30 -16.81
C GLN A 254 -10.10 -2.02 -17.14
N GLN A 255 -10.10 -2.94 -18.10
CA GLN A 255 -11.27 -3.77 -18.43
C GLN A 255 -11.66 -4.74 -17.30
N TYR A 256 -10.72 -5.04 -16.41
CA TYR A 256 -10.85 -6.07 -15.37
C TYR A 256 -10.70 -5.52 -13.94
N GLY A 257 -10.38 -4.24 -13.79
CA GLY A 257 -10.25 -3.56 -12.51
C GLY A 257 -8.81 -3.43 -12.01
N ILE A 258 -8.66 -2.70 -10.91
CA ILE A 258 -7.36 -2.20 -10.44
C ILE A 258 -6.36 -3.30 -10.08
N ILE A 259 -6.84 -4.34 -9.39
CA ILE A 259 -6.00 -5.47 -8.98
C ILE A 259 -5.30 -6.11 -10.17
N ILE A 260 -5.98 -6.16 -11.33
CA ILE A 260 -5.40 -6.72 -12.55
C ILE A 260 -4.36 -5.77 -13.14
N ILE A 261 -4.56 -4.45 -13.09
CA ILE A 261 -3.53 -3.48 -13.48
C ILE A 261 -2.27 -3.67 -12.63
N GLU A 262 -2.39 -3.69 -11.30
CA GLU A 262 -1.24 -3.87 -10.40
C GLU A 262 -0.54 -5.22 -10.64
N TYR A 263 -1.30 -6.31 -10.80
CA TYR A 263 -0.74 -7.62 -11.17
C TYR A 263 0.06 -7.55 -12.48
N LEU A 264 -0.51 -6.97 -13.53
CA LEU A 264 0.15 -6.94 -14.84
C LEU A 264 1.40 -6.08 -14.83
N LEU A 265 1.39 -4.97 -14.09
CA LEU A 265 2.58 -4.16 -13.86
C LEU A 265 3.65 -4.98 -13.10
N ASN A 266 3.28 -5.66 -12.02
CA ASN A 266 4.20 -6.51 -11.25
C ASN A 266 4.78 -7.66 -12.08
N TYR A 267 3.98 -8.28 -12.94
CA TYR A 267 4.43 -9.35 -13.83
C TYR A 267 5.34 -8.81 -14.95
N SER A 268 4.97 -7.70 -15.56
CA SER A 268 5.61 -7.23 -16.79
C SER A 268 6.88 -6.45 -16.53
N ILE A 269 6.97 -5.69 -15.42
CA ILE A 269 8.11 -4.84 -15.12
C ILE A 269 9.45 -5.60 -15.07
N PRO A 270 9.58 -6.74 -14.36
CA PRO A 270 10.82 -7.52 -14.38
C PRO A 270 11.18 -8.03 -15.78
N ILE A 271 10.17 -8.39 -16.58
CA ILE A 271 10.37 -8.88 -17.96
C ILE A 271 10.85 -7.73 -18.85
N ILE A 272 10.24 -6.55 -18.74
CA ILE A 272 10.67 -5.35 -19.47
C ILE A 272 12.12 -5.04 -19.10
N ALA A 273 12.43 -4.98 -17.80
CA ALA A 273 13.76 -4.65 -17.30
C ALA A 273 14.84 -5.62 -17.82
N ASN A 274 14.58 -6.94 -17.76
CA ASN A 274 15.49 -7.96 -18.27
C ASN A 274 15.69 -7.90 -19.79
N ASN A 275 14.67 -7.48 -20.54
CA ASN A 275 14.70 -7.43 -22.00
C ASN A 275 14.99 -6.04 -22.58
N LEU A 276 15.40 -5.06 -21.77
CA LEU A 276 15.75 -3.72 -22.27
C LEU A 276 16.81 -3.77 -23.40
N LYS A 277 17.68 -4.80 -23.44
CA LYS A 277 18.72 -4.90 -24.50
C LYS A 277 18.19 -5.38 -25.86
N SER A 278 17.12 -6.17 -25.89
CA SER A 278 16.59 -6.86 -27.08
C SER A 278 15.08 -6.68 -27.23
N TYR A 279 14.60 -5.51 -26.79
CA TYR A 279 13.20 -5.19 -26.53
C TYR A 279 12.22 -5.91 -27.46
N SER A 280 11.43 -6.82 -26.89
CA SER A 280 10.38 -7.55 -27.58
C SER A 280 9.05 -7.36 -26.85
N LEU A 281 7.97 -7.32 -27.63
CA LEU A 281 6.62 -7.11 -27.11
C LEU A 281 6.25 -8.26 -26.15
N ILE A 282 5.82 -7.91 -24.93
CA ILE A 282 5.38 -8.89 -23.94
C ILE A 282 3.93 -9.27 -24.22
N ASN A 283 3.64 -10.56 -24.35
CA ASN A 283 2.26 -11.05 -24.40
C ASN A 283 1.67 -11.13 -22.97
N TYR A 284 1.06 -10.04 -22.50
CA TYR A 284 0.44 -9.95 -21.17
C TYR A 284 -1.04 -10.41 -21.13
N GLN A 285 -1.71 -10.52 -22.28
CA GLN A 285 -3.16 -10.80 -22.35
C GLN A 285 -3.53 -12.16 -21.75
N LYS A 286 -2.81 -13.24 -22.12
CA LYS A 286 -3.05 -14.59 -21.55
C LYS A 286 -2.86 -14.62 -20.04
N LYS A 287 -1.89 -13.86 -19.52
CA LYS A 287 -1.58 -13.79 -18.09
C LYS A 287 -2.63 -13.02 -17.32
N ALA A 288 -3.16 -11.96 -17.91
CA ALA A 288 -4.25 -11.18 -17.33
C ALA A 288 -5.52 -12.02 -17.19
N LEU A 289 -5.93 -12.74 -18.23
CA LEU A 289 -7.10 -13.64 -18.18
C LEU A 289 -6.93 -14.72 -17.11
N LYS A 290 -5.74 -15.33 -17.02
CA LYS A 290 -5.44 -16.30 -15.96
C LYS A 290 -5.60 -15.67 -14.56
N GLN A 291 -5.05 -14.48 -14.33
CA GLN A 291 -5.16 -13.83 -13.03
C GLN A 291 -6.58 -13.40 -12.72
N GLN A 292 -7.33 -12.90 -13.70
CA GLN A 292 -8.74 -12.57 -13.54
C GLN A 292 -9.54 -13.79 -13.07
N ASN A 293 -9.29 -14.96 -13.67
CA ASN A 293 -9.93 -16.20 -13.23
C ASN A 293 -9.57 -16.54 -11.77
N ILE A 294 -8.30 -16.44 -11.39
CA ILE A 294 -7.85 -16.65 -10.00
C ILE A 294 -8.54 -15.65 -9.04
N GLN A 295 -8.66 -14.38 -9.41
CA GLN A 295 -9.35 -13.37 -8.58
C GLN A 295 -10.84 -13.69 -8.42
N ASN A 296 -11.50 -14.08 -9.51
CA ASN A 296 -12.90 -14.47 -9.50
C ASN A 296 -13.13 -15.73 -8.65
N GLU A 297 -12.22 -16.71 -8.73
CA GLU A 297 -12.27 -17.92 -7.90
C GLU A 297 -12.10 -17.58 -6.42
N ARG A 298 -11.10 -16.76 -6.07
CA ARG A 298 -10.87 -16.32 -4.69
C ARG A 298 -12.05 -15.51 -4.12
N TYR A 299 -12.62 -14.62 -4.92
CA TYR A 299 -13.81 -13.87 -4.51
C TYR A 299 -15.00 -14.81 -4.29
N LYS A 300 -15.21 -15.79 -5.18
CA LYS A 300 -16.26 -16.81 -5.00
C LYS A 300 -16.03 -17.68 -3.77
N GLU A 301 -14.80 -18.09 -3.49
CA GLU A 301 -14.44 -18.84 -2.29
C GLU A 301 -14.74 -18.02 -1.02
N LEU A 302 -14.31 -16.75 -0.99
CA LEU A 302 -14.62 -15.85 0.10
C LEU A 302 -16.13 -15.68 0.29
N THR A 303 -16.89 -15.44 -0.77
CA THR A 303 -18.35 -15.33 -0.71
C THR A 303 -18.98 -16.60 -0.14
N LYS A 304 -18.61 -17.79 -0.63
CA LYS A 304 -19.14 -19.07 -0.11
C LYS A 304 -18.82 -19.27 1.36
N MET A 305 -17.61 -18.91 1.80
CA MET A 305 -17.21 -19.02 3.20
C MET A 305 -18.01 -18.07 4.09
N ILE A 306 -18.25 -16.83 3.63
CA ILE A 306 -19.11 -15.86 4.34
C ILE A 306 -20.53 -16.40 4.42
N GLU A 307 -21.10 -16.86 3.30
CA GLU A 307 -22.45 -17.43 3.23
C GLU A 307 -22.64 -18.54 4.27
N GLN A 308 -21.74 -19.53 4.28
CA GLN A 308 -21.78 -20.62 5.25
C GLN A 308 -21.70 -20.12 6.69
N HIS A 309 -20.79 -19.20 6.99
CA HIS A 309 -20.64 -18.65 8.34
C HIS A 309 -21.90 -17.91 8.80
N ILE A 310 -22.51 -17.10 7.94
CA ILE A 310 -23.74 -16.35 8.28
C ILE A 310 -24.91 -17.29 8.50
N GLN A 311 -25.07 -18.29 7.65
CA GLN A 311 -26.11 -19.32 7.82
C GLN A 311 -26.00 -20.02 9.17
N ASP A 312 -24.79 -20.45 9.55
CA ASP A 312 -24.55 -21.14 10.81
C ASP A 312 -24.88 -20.25 12.02
N VAL A 313 -24.49 -18.97 11.99
CA VAL A 313 -24.70 -18.04 13.11
C VAL A 313 -26.15 -17.56 13.20
N VAL A 314 -26.80 -17.25 12.08
CA VAL A 314 -28.23 -16.87 12.07
C VAL A 314 -29.07 -18.02 12.60
N LYS A 315 -28.82 -19.25 12.16
CA LYS A 315 -29.52 -20.43 12.65
C LYS A 315 -29.31 -20.63 14.15
N TYR A 316 -28.07 -20.57 14.63
CA TYR A 316 -27.76 -20.68 16.05
C TYR A 316 -28.54 -19.65 16.89
N ASN A 317 -28.55 -18.39 16.45
CA ASN A 317 -29.26 -17.33 17.19
C ASN A 317 -30.78 -17.53 17.17
N LEU A 318 -31.37 -17.90 16.02
CA LEU A 318 -32.81 -18.19 15.93
C LEU A 318 -33.21 -19.35 16.85
N ASP A 319 -32.41 -20.42 16.90
CA ASP A 319 -32.61 -21.55 17.82
C ASP A 319 -32.58 -21.08 19.28
N GLU A 320 -31.61 -20.24 19.66
CA GLU A 320 -31.55 -19.63 21.00
C GLU A 320 -32.78 -18.77 21.32
N TYR A 321 -33.23 -17.92 20.39
CA TYR A 321 -34.41 -17.07 20.59
C TYR A 321 -35.72 -17.86 20.71
N SER A 322 -35.83 -19.01 20.02
CA SER A 322 -36.99 -19.88 20.10
C SER A 322 -37.24 -20.45 21.51
N ASN A 323 -36.20 -20.49 22.35
CA ASN A 323 -36.32 -20.89 23.76
C ASN A 323 -37.08 -19.85 24.61
N TYR A 324 -37.08 -18.58 24.19
CA TYR A 324 -37.66 -17.47 24.95
C TYR A 324 -38.96 -16.94 24.35
N TYR A 325 -39.14 -17.11 23.04
CA TYR A 325 -40.28 -16.58 22.31
C TYR A 325 -40.83 -17.57 21.28
N LYS A 326 -42.15 -17.57 21.07
CA LYS A 326 -42.79 -18.32 19.99
C LYS A 326 -43.07 -17.37 18.82
N PHE A 327 -42.12 -17.28 17.89
CA PHE A 327 -42.31 -16.60 16.61
C PHE A 327 -42.37 -17.62 15.47
N ASP A 328 -43.27 -17.40 14.51
CA ASP A 328 -43.26 -18.11 13.23
C ASP A 328 -42.49 -17.28 12.21
N ILE A 329 -41.16 -17.48 12.15
CA ILE A 329 -40.32 -16.86 11.12
C ILE A 329 -40.26 -17.82 9.94
N ASN A 330 -40.67 -17.35 8.75
CA ASN A 330 -40.69 -18.19 7.57
C ASN A 330 -39.31 -18.29 6.90
N GLU A 331 -39.09 -19.33 6.10
CA GLU A 331 -37.80 -19.54 5.41
C GLU A 331 -37.41 -18.40 4.45
N GLN A 332 -38.37 -17.61 3.96
CA GLN A 332 -38.08 -16.50 3.05
C GLN A 332 -37.50 -15.30 3.81
N GLU A 333 -38.03 -14.99 4.99
CA GLU A 333 -37.52 -13.95 5.89
C GLU A 333 -36.09 -14.25 6.34
N ILE A 334 -35.81 -15.52 6.70
CA ILE A 334 -34.46 -15.97 7.05
C ILE A 334 -33.49 -15.76 5.88
N LYS A 335 -33.88 -16.16 4.66
CA LYS A 335 -33.04 -15.98 3.46
C LYS A 335 -32.81 -14.51 3.12
N GLN A 336 -33.80 -13.65 3.29
CA GLN A 336 -33.65 -12.22 3.07
C GLN A 336 -32.68 -11.61 4.10
N LEU A 337 -32.85 -11.94 5.38
CA LEU A 337 -31.95 -11.52 6.45
C LEU A 337 -30.50 -11.96 6.19
N GLU A 338 -30.29 -13.24 5.85
CA GLU A 338 -28.98 -13.78 5.49
C GLU A 338 -28.36 -13.00 4.33
N GLN A 339 -29.09 -12.82 3.23
CA GLN A 339 -28.60 -12.09 2.05
C GLN A 339 -28.24 -10.64 2.36
N GLU A 340 -29.05 -9.98 3.18
CA GLU A 340 -28.78 -8.63 3.62
C GLU A 340 -27.49 -8.51 4.44
N ILE A 341 -27.26 -9.45 5.37
CA ILE A 341 -26.06 -9.49 6.20
C ILE A 341 -24.84 -9.80 5.33
N ILE A 342 -24.93 -10.81 4.45
CA ILE A 342 -23.86 -11.19 3.51
C ILE A 342 -23.47 -9.99 2.64
N ASN A 343 -24.45 -9.29 2.06
CA ASN A 343 -24.21 -8.10 1.23
C ASN A 343 -23.57 -6.96 2.03
N SER A 344 -23.99 -6.74 3.28
CA SER A 344 -23.38 -5.73 4.16
C SER A 344 -21.89 -6.02 4.39
N ILE A 345 -21.57 -7.28 4.71
CA ILE A 345 -20.19 -7.74 4.95
C ILE A 345 -19.33 -7.62 3.69
N LEU A 346 -19.80 -8.10 2.53
CA LEU A 346 -19.06 -8.02 1.27
C LEU A 346 -18.77 -6.57 0.84
N GLN A 347 -19.64 -5.63 1.21
CA GLN A 347 -19.47 -4.20 0.94
C GLN A 347 -18.75 -3.45 2.06
N SER A 348 -18.32 -4.13 3.11
CA SER A 348 -17.66 -3.54 4.26
C SER A 348 -16.30 -2.95 3.89
N PRO A 349 -15.85 -1.88 4.58
CA PRO A 349 -14.52 -1.32 4.40
C PRO A 349 -13.38 -2.33 4.61
N GLN A 350 -13.59 -3.34 5.46
CA GLN A 350 -12.60 -4.38 5.78
C GLN A 350 -12.36 -5.30 4.58
N VAL A 351 -13.44 -5.76 3.93
CA VAL A 351 -13.33 -6.50 2.67
C VAL A 351 -12.69 -5.62 1.61
N LYS A 352 -13.13 -4.36 1.46
CA LYS A 352 -12.54 -3.43 0.49
C LYS A 352 -11.04 -3.21 0.69
N TYR A 353 -10.60 -3.02 1.94
CA TYR A 353 -9.18 -2.88 2.29
C TYR A 353 -8.33 -4.07 1.83
N PHE A 354 -8.83 -5.31 1.98
CA PHE A 354 -8.12 -6.50 1.49
C PHE A 354 -7.93 -6.47 -0.04
N TYR A 355 -8.90 -5.89 -0.75
CA TYR A 355 -8.87 -5.71 -2.21
C TYR A 355 -8.24 -4.39 -2.66
N ASN A 356 -7.60 -3.61 -1.79
CA ASN A 356 -6.91 -2.39 -2.19
C ASN A 356 -5.77 -2.67 -3.18
N THR A 357 -5.00 -3.74 -2.96
CA THR A 357 -3.77 -3.98 -3.70
C THR A 357 -3.55 -5.45 -4.01
N TYR A 358 -2.97 -5.75 -5.18
CA TYR A 358 -2.66 -7.12 -5.61
C TYR A 358 -1.77 -7.85 -4.60
N TRP A 359 -0.86 -7.12 -4.00
CA TRP A 359 0.09 -7.63 -3.03
C TRP A 359 -0.54 -8.09 -1.70
N PHE A 360 -1.66 -7.49 -1.28
CA PHE A 360 -2.38 -8.01 -0.10
C PHE A 360 -2.98 -9.39 -0.38
N GLN A 361 -3.32 -9.67 -1.64
CA GLN A 361 -3.88 -10.94 -2.05
C GLN A 361 -2.82 -12.01 -2.32
N GLN A 362 -1.54 -11.66 -2.43
CA GLN A 362 -0.45 -12.63 -2.60
C GLN A 362 -0.17 -13.40 -1.30
N ASN A 363 -0.38 -12.77 -0.14
CA ASN A 363 -0.17 -13.40 1.15
C ASN A 363 -1.38 -14.29 1.45
N GLU A 364 -1.17 -15.61 1.58
CA GLU A 364 -2.19 -16.63 1.89
C GLU A 364 -2.80 -16.45 3.28
N GLN A 365 -3.56 -15.38 3.51
CA GLN A 365 -4.11 -15.12 4.83
C GLN A 365 -5.61 -14.83 4.80
N ASN A 366 -6.35 -15.77 4.18
CA ASN A 366 -7.82 -15.87 4.30
C ASN A 366 -8.28 -15.86 5.77
N CYS A 367 -7.43 -16.32 6.70
CA CYS A 367 -7.70 -16.33 8.14
C CYS A 367 -7.94 -14.93 8.75
N TYR A 368 -7.24 -13.88 8.30
CA TYR A 368 -7.42 -12.52 8.89
C TYR A 368 -8.66 -11.83 8.37
N ILE A 369 -8.95 -12.00 7.07
CA ILE A 369 -10.22 -11.54 6.50
C ILE A 369 -11.35 -12.21 7.28
N PHE A 370 -11.24 -13.52 7.53
CA PHE A 370 -12.25 -14.24 8.29
C PHE A 370 -12.39 -13.71 9.72
N ALA A 371 -11.30 -13.52 10.47
CA ALA A 371 -11.38 -12.95 11.82
C ALA A 371 -12.02 -11.55 11.85
N ALA A 372 -11.69 -10.70 10.88
CA ALA A 372 -12.31 -9.38 10.74
C ALA A 372 -13.79 -9.50 10.35
N ILE A 373 -14.12 -10.40 9.43
CA ILE A 373 -15.48 -10.71 8.99
C ILE A 373 -16.30 -11.26 10.13
N THR A 374 -15.83 -12.21 10.93
CA THR A 374 -16.56 -12.78 12.07
C THR A 374 -16.93 -11.70 13.09
N LYS A 375 -16.02 -10.75 13.37
CA LYS A 375 -16.29 -9.63 14.28
C LYS A 375 -17.38 -8.70 13.75
N ILE A 376 -17.38 -8.43 12.44
CA ILE A 376 -18.42 -7.62 11.78
C ILE A 376 -19.74 -8.39 11.71
N SER A 377 -19.66 -9.67 11.36
CA SER A 377 -20.79 -10.58 11.22
C SER A 377 -21.58 -10.62 12.50
N LYS A 378 -20.91 -10.82 13.66
CA LYS A 378 -21.60 -10.82 14.95
C LYS A 378 -22.39 -9.53 15.18
N LYS A 379 -21.78 -8.36 14.97
CA LYS A 379 -22.47 -7.08 15.16
C LYS A 379 -23.65 -6.90 14.20
N GLU A 380 -23.45 -7.13 12.91
CA GLU A 380 -24.50 -6.97 11.89
C GLU A 380 -25.64 -7.97 12.09
N ILE A 381 -25.32 -9.19 12.54
CA ILE A 381 -26.28 -10.23 12.88
C ILE A 381 -27.10 -9.80 14.10
N ASP A 382 -26.45 -9.35 15.18
CA ASP A 382 -27.13 -8.90 16.39
C ASP A 382 -28.07 -7.72 16.06
N ASP A 383 -27.56 -6.67 15.39
CA ASP A 383 -28.34 -5.48 15.02
C ASP A 383 -29.56 -5.83 14.13
N LYS A 384 -29.39 -6.72 13.14
CA LYS A 384 -30.47 -7.07 12.19
C LYS A 384 -31.45 -8.11 12.72
N LEU A 385 -31.00 -9.09 13.50
CA LEU A 385 -31.89 -10.02 14.20
C LEU A 385 -32.72 -9.31 15.25
N GLU A 386 -32.12 -8.41 16.05
CA GLU A 386 -32.87 -7.60 17.01
C GLU A 386 -33.94 -6.75 16.32
N THR A 387 -33.62 -6.16 15.17
CA THR A 387 -34.59 -5.40 14.36
C THR A 387 -35.74 -6.28 13.87
N LEU A 388 -35.44 -7.48 13.36
CA LEU A 388 -36.45 -8.44 12.90
C LEU A 388 -37.36 -8.88 14.06
N LEU A 389 -36.76 -9.23 15.20
CA LEU A 389 -37.51 -9.62 16.40
C LEU A 389 -38.38 -8.47 16.91
N PHE A 390 -37.87 -7.25 16.93
CA PHE A 390 -38.66 -6.07 17.30
C PHE A 390 -39.87 -5.88 16.37
N TYR A 391 -39.65 -5.99 15.05
CA TYR A 391 -40.74 -5.89 14.07
C TYR A 391 -41.81 -6.96 14.30
N LEU A 392 -41.42 -8.20 14.55
CA LEU A 392 -42.34 -9.30 14.85
C LEU A 392 -43.13 -9.07 16.14
N HIS A 393 -42.51 -8.48 17.17
CA HIS A 393 -43.23 -8.09 18.39
C HIS A 393 -44.27 -7.00 18.11
N VAL A 394 -43.95 -6.01 17.28
CA VAL A 394 -44.88 -4.93 16.90
C VAL A 394 -46.07 -5.51 16.11
N GLU A 395 -45.83 -6.38 15.12
CA GLU A 395 -46.92 -7.04 14.40
C GLU A 395 -47.83 -7.87 15.31
N LEU A 396 -47.25 -8.58 16.27
CA LEU A 396 -48.01 -9.33 17.28
C LEU A 396 -48.88 -8.40 18.14
N ILE A 397 -48.37 -7.23 18.54
CA ILE A 397 -49.15 -6.23 19.29
C ILE A 397 -50.28 -5.68 18.42
N ASP A 398 -50.02 -5.35 17.16
CA ASP A 398 -51.02 -4.85 16.22
C ASP A 398 -52.11 -5.89 15.90
N GLN A 399 -51.79 -7.18 15.93
CA GLN A 399 -52.77 -8.27 15.78
C GLN A 399 -53.63 -8.50 17.03
N LEU A 400 -53.18 -8.03 18.20
CA LEU A 400 -53.89 -8.17 19.47
C LEU A 400 -54.77 -6.97 19.82
N MET A 401 -54.60 -5.84 19.13
CA MET A 401 -55.46 -4.64 19.20
C MET A 401 -56.61 -4.73 18.20
#